data_AF-A0A1X6WKY9-F1
#
_entry.id   AF-A0A1X6WKY9-F1
#
_cell.length_a   1.000
_cell.length_b   1.000
_cell.length_c   1.000
_cell.angle_alpha   90.00
_cell.angle_beta   90.00
_cell.angle_gamma   90.00
#
_symmetry.space_group_name_H-M   'P 1'
#
loop_
_entity.id
_entity.type
_entity.pdbx_description
1 polymer ?
#
loop_
_entity_poly.entity_id
_entity_poly.type
_entity_poly.pdbx_seq_one_letter_code
_entity_poly.pdbx_strand_id
1 'polypeptide(L)'
;MANQVANYADKHYFSYSGSYSRNINLRYLISPGPLVTNPNYCSKLVFNSYWYGSGNSPVIKDYYAHVQYIYPSALPDIFQNGYTPRKIGDY
;
A
#
# COMPACT_ATOMS: atom_id res chain seq x y z
N MET A 1 6.77 -7.60 -10.33
CA MET A 1 6.47 -6.87 -9.09
C MET A 1 5.38 -5.81 -9.25
N ALA A 2 5.55 -4.76 -10.07
CA ALA A 2 4.53 -3.70 -10.20
C ALA A 2 3.11 -4.23 -10.49
N ASN A 3 2.97 -5.18 -11.41
CA ASN A 3 1.68 -5.82 -11.71
C ASN A 3 1.10 -6.60 -10.52
N GLN A 4 1.93 -7.21 -9.68
CA GLN A 4 1.44 -7.96 -8.51
C GLN A 4 0.87 -7.03 -7.45
N VAL A 5 1.60 -5.94 -7.18
CA VAL A 5 1.16 -4.87 -6.27
C VAL A 5 -0.12 -4.22 -6.78
N ALA A 6 -0.19 -3.90 -8.07
CA ALA A 6 -1.38 -3.33 -8.69
C ALA A 6 -2.58 -4.29 -8.62
N ASN A 7 -2.39 -5.57 -8.95
CA ASN A 7 -3.44 -6.58 -8.86
C ASN A 7 -3.92 -6.79 -7.42
N TYR A 8 -3.01 -6.73 -6.43
CA TYR A 8 -3.41 -6.77 -5.03
C TYR A 8 -4.28 -5.57 -4.68
N ALA A 9 -3.83 -4.36 -5.02
CA ALA A 9 -4.55 -3.13 -4.71
C ALA A 9 -5.95 -3.12 -5.33
N ASP A 10 -6.05 -3.49 -6.60
CA ASP A 10 -7.32 -3.60 -7.32
C ASP A 10 -8.26 -4.61 -6.65
N LYS A 11 -7.76 -5.82 -6.35
CA LYS A 11 -8.56 -6.91 -5.76
C LYS A 11 -8.96 -6.72 -4.30
N HIS A 12 -8.30 -5.82 -3.58
CA HIS A 12 -8.55 -5.60 -2.14
C HIS A 12 -9.20 -4.26 -1.84
N TYR A 13 -9.12 -3.28 -2.75
CA TYR A 13 -9.63 -1.92 -2.51
C TYR A 13 -10.65 -1.44 -3.56
N PHE A 14 -10.74 -2.08 -4.71
CA PHE A 14 -11.65 -1.68 -5.79
C PHE A 14 -12.66 -2.77 -6.18
N SER A 15 -12.17 -3.93 -6.66
CA SER A 15 -13.01 -5.00 -7.21
C SER A 15 -12.55 -6.40 -6.77
N TYR A 16 -13.36 -7.17 -6.05
CA TYR A 16 -12.98 -8.53 -5.58
C TYR A 16 -12.44 -9.45 -6.68
N SER A 17 -12.90 -9.29 -7.92
CA SER A 17 -12.48 -10.09 -9.07
C SER A 17 -11.38 -9.43 -9.92
N GLY A 18 -11.07 -8.16 -9.66
CA GLY A 18 -10.24 -7.31 -10.52
C GLY A 18 -10.96 -6.89 -11.80
N SER A 19 -12.28 -6.71 -11.72
CA SER A 19 -13.09 -6.21 -12.84
C SER A 19 -13.16 -4.69 -12.83
N TYR A 20 -13.65 -4.11 -13.93
CA TYR A 20 -13.91 -2.66 -14.02
C TYR A 20 -15.05 -2.17 -13.13
N SER A 21 -15.78 -3.06 -12.45
CA SER A 21 -16.83 -2.70 -11.51
C SER A 21 -16.30 -2.63 -10.09
N ARG A 22 -16.51 -1.47 -9.45
CA ARG A 22 -16.20 -1.28 -8.04
C ARG A 22 -17.25 -1.98 -7.18
N ASN A 23 -16.84 -2.95 -6.39
CA ASN A 23 -17.71 -3.69 -5.47
C ASN A 23 -17.14 -3.78 -4.05
N ILE A 24 -16.01 -3.14 -3.76
CA ILE A 24 -15.42 -3.06 -2.42
C ILE A 24 -15.77 -1.71 -1.77
N ASN A 25 -16.41 -1.78 -0.60
CA ASN A 25 -16.65 -0.62 0.25
C ASN A 25 -15.49 -0.43 1.23
N LEU A 26 -14.53 0.41 0.83
CA LEU A 26 -13.41 0.82 1.66
C LEU A 26 -13.79 2.04 2.48
N ARG A 27 -13.84 1.90 3.81
CA ARG A 27 -14.09 3.04 4.71
C ARG A 27 -12.83 3.90 4.79
N TYR A 28 -12.92 5.11 4.25
CA TYR A 28 -11.83 6.09 4.35
C TYR A 28 -11.79 6.69 5.76
N LEU A 29 -10.78 6.34 6.55
CA LEU A 29 -10.59 6.85 7.90
C LEU A 29 -9.13 6.71 8.32
N ILE A 30 -8.57 7.76 8.93
CA ILE A 30 -7.25 7.72 9.55
C ILE A 30 -7.37 6.93 10.86
N SER A 31 -6.75 5.74 10.90
CA SER A 31 -6.76 4.86 12.06
C SER A 31 -5.38 4.27 12.30
N PRO A 32 -5.06 3.90 13.56
CA PRO A 32 -3.85 3.14 13.84
C PRO A 32 -3.91 1.74 13.20
N GLY A 33 -2.76 1.07 13.17
CA GLY A 33 -2.64 -0.30 12.65
C GLY A 33 -2.35 -0.29 11.14
N PRO A 34 -1.07 -0.23 10.73
CA PRO A 34 -0.68 -0.14 9.33
C PRO A 34 -1.05 -1.39 8.55
N LEU A 35 -1.13 -2.56 9.20
CA LEU A 35 -1.51 -3.84 8.59
C LEU A 35 -3.03 -4.04 8.42
N VAL A 36 -3.88 -3.22 9.05
CA VAL A 36 -5.34 -3.36 8.94
C VAL A 36 -5.82 -2.84 7.60
N THR A 37 -6.49 -3.63 6.76
CA THR A 37 -6.81 -3.17 5.40
C THR A 37 -8.08 -2.33 5.27
N ASN A 38 -9.00 -2.35 6.25
CA ASN A 38 -10.22 -1.53 6.29
C ASN A 38 -10.59 -1.25 7.77
N PRO A 39 -10.72 0.01 8.23
CA PRO A 39 -10.60 1.27 7.49
C PRO A 39 -9.19 1.58 6.97
N ASN A 40 -9.12 2.42 5.95
CA ASN A 40 -7.88 2.77 5.27
C ASN A 40 -7.81 4.26 4.86
N TYR A 41 -6.63 4.72 4.45
CA TYR A 41 -6.37 6.06 3.94
C TYR A 41 -5.24 6.02 2.90
N CYS A 42 -5.05 7.10 2.13
CA CYS A 42 -4.23 7.09 0.92
C CYS A 42 -2.83 6.45 1.09
N SER A 43 -2.05 6.89 2.07
CA SER A 43 -0.69 6.39 2.28
C SER A 43 -0.64 4.98 2.88
N LYS A 44 -1.59 4.62 3.73
CA LYS A 44 -1.72 3.25 4.26
C LYS A 44 -2.14 2.26 3.18
N LEU A 45 -2.98 2.66 2.23
CA LEU A 45 -3.36 1.85 1.09
C LEU A 45 -2.14 1.51 0.23
N VAL A 46 -1.29 2.51 -0.06
CA VAL A 46 -0.02 2.30 -0.77
C VAL A 46 0.88 1.33 0.01
N PHE A 47 1.07 1.57 1.31
CA PHE A 47 1.84 0.67 2.17
C PHE A 47 1.31 -0.77 2.12
N ASN A 48 0.00 -0.99 2.33
CA ASN A 48 -0.58 -2.34 2.31
C ASN A 48 -0.44 -3.01 0.94
N SER A 49 -0.57 -2.24 -0.14
CA SER A 49 -0.42 -2.77 -1.50
C SER A 49 0.97 -3.33 -1.74
N TYR A 50 2.02 -2.63 -1.28
CA TYR A 50 3.38 -3.13 -1.36
C TYR A 50 3.68 -4.22 -0.33
N TRP A 51 3.15 -4.12 0.89
CA TRP A 51 3.39 -5.09 1.95
C TRP A 51 2.82 -6.48 1.62
N TYR A 52 1.60 -6.54 1.11
CA TYR A 52 0.93 -7.82 0.81
C TYR A 52 1.01 -8.21 -0.67
N GLY A 53 1.14 -7.24 -1.58
CA GLY A 53 1.13 -7.47 -3.01
C GLY A 53 2.49 -7.76 -3.64
N SER A 54 3.60 -7.60 -2.90
CA SER A 54 4.95 -7.89 -3.43
C SER A 54 5.33 -9.37 -3.45
N GLY A 55 4.47 -10.26 -2.95
CA GLY A 55 4.77 -11.69 -2.82
C GLY A 55 5.91 -11.92 -1.82
N ASN A 56 6.93 -12.70 -2.22
CA ASN A 56 8.08 -13.00 -1.35
C ASN A 56 9.17 -11.91 -1.37
N SER A 57 8.98 -10.83 -2.14
CA SER A 57 9.97 -9.74 -2.20
C SER A 57 9.86 -8.82 -0.98
N PRO A 58 10.96 -8.60 -0.22
CA PRO A 58 10.95 -7.78 0.99
C PRO A 58 11.04 -6.28 0.63
N VAL A 59 9.96 -5.74 0.05
CA VAL A 59 9.93 -4.39 -0.53
C VAL A 59 9.89 -3.31 0.55
N ILE A 60 9.15 -3.57 1.63
CA ILE A 60 8.94 -2.63 2.73
C ILE A 60 9.83 -3.03 3.91
N LYS A 61 10.33 -2.04 4.65
CA LYS A 61 11.08 -2.27 5.89
C LYS A 61 10.13 -2.75 6.98
N ASP A 62 10.45 -3.88 7.62
CA ASP A 62 9.56 -4.56 8.58
C ASP A 62 9.10 -3.67 9.75
N TYR A 63 9.92 -2.73 10.23
CA TYR A 63 9.52 -1.88 11.35
C TYR A 63 8.26 -1.04 11.07
N TYR A 64 7.96 -0.72 9.80
CA TYR A 64 6.75 0.00 9.44
C TYR A 64 5.47 -0.85 9.59
N ALA A 65 5.57 -2.16 9.79
CA ALA A 65 4.45 -2.99 10.20
C ALA A 65 4.00 -2.72 11.65
N HIS A 66 4.83 -2.04 12.44
CA HIS A 66 4.63 -1.80 13.88
C HIS A 66 4.44 -0.32 14.25
N VAL A 67 4.51 0.60 13.29
CA VAL A 67 4.21 2.02 13.55
C VAL A 67 2.71 2.22 13.75
N GLN A 68 2.30 3.37 14.32
CA GLN A 68 0.87 3.68 14.46
C GLN A 68 0.25 4.15 13.14
N TYR A 69 0.96 5.03 12.41
CA TYR A 69 0.45 5.67 11.19
C TYR A 69 1.51 5.69 10.09
N ILE A 70 1.07 5.62 8.84
CA ILE A 70 1.90 5.77 7.65
C ILE A 70 1.66 7.17 7.09
N TYR A 71 2.54 8.13 7.36
CA TYR A 71 2.39 9.47 6.79
C TYR A 71 2.70 9.48 5.29
N PRO A 72 2.00 10.28 4.46
CA PRO A 72 2.31 10.39 3.03
C PRO A 72 3.77 10.77 2.75
N SER A 73 4.34 11.66 3.56
CA SER A 73 5.75 12.07 3.46
C SER A 73 6.74 10.94 3.77
N ALA A 74 6.32 9.90 4.49
CA ALA A 74 7.18 8.76 4.82
C ALA A 74 7.20 7.69 3.72
N LEU A 75 6.33 7.76 2.71
CA LEU A 75 6.22 6.74 1.66
C LEU A 75 7.54 6.50 0.88
N PRO A 76 8.38 7.49 0.58
CA PRO A 76 9.67 7.19 -0.05
C PRO A 76 10.59 6.37 0.88
N ASP A 77 10.50 6.60 2.18
CA ASP A 77 11.42 6.03 3.19
C ASP A 77 11.00 4.65 3.69
N ILE A 78 9.75 4.21 3.44
CA ILE A 78 9.27 2.90 3.88
C ILE A 78 9.90 1.72 3.12
N PHE A 79 10.47 1.98 1.95
CA PHE A 79 11.04 0.95 1.08
C PHE A 79 12.44 0.52 1.55
N GLN A 80 12.74 -0.78 1.41
CA GLN A 80 14.09 -1.30 1.65
C GLN A 80 15.09 -0.76 0.62
N ASN A 81 16.38 -0.80 0.99
CA ASN A 81 17.47 -0.41 0.09
C ASN A 81 17.44 -1.32 -1.16
N GLY A 82 17.39 -0.71 -2.35
CA GLY A 82 17.21 -1.42 -3.64
C GLY A 82 15.77 -1.39 -4.18
N TYR A 83 14.77 -1.03 -3.36
CA TYR A 83 13.38 -0.86 -3.79
C TYR A 83 12.88 0.59 -3.69
N THR A 84 13.76 1.52 -3.30
CA THR A 84 13.42 2.93 -3.14
C THR A 84 12.85 3.54 -4.43
N PRO A 85 11.67 4.17 -4.38
CA PRO A 85 11.08 4.85 -5.52
C PRO A 85 12.00 5.95 -6.04
N ARG A 86 12.10 6.08 -7.36
CA ARG A 86 12.85 7.17 -8.00
C ARG A 86 11.95 8.37 -8.20
N LYS A 87 12.44 9.57 -7.87
CA LYS A 87 11.80 10.83 -8.29
C LYS A 87 11.79 10.92 -9.82
N ILE A 88 10.61 11.09 -10.41
CA ILE A 88 10.44 11.16 -11.88
C ILE A 88 10.44 12.61 -12.39
N GLY A 89 9.98 13.57 -11.60
CA GLY A 89 9.97 15.00 -11.95
C GLY A 89 9.45 15.86 -10.80
N ASP A 90 9.44 17.17 -11.04
CA ASP A 90 8.74 18.18 -10.24
C ASP A 90 7.50 18.66 -11.01
N TYR A 91 6.45 19.02 -10.29
CA TYR A 91 5.19 19.52 -10.84
C TYR A 91 4.96 20.98 -10.42
#